data_AF-A0A918QH74-F1
#
_entry.id   AF-A0A918QH74-F1
#
_cell.length_a   1.000
_cell.length_b   1.000
_cell.length_c   1.000
_cell.angle_alpha   90.00
_cell.angle_beta   90.00
_cell.angle_gamma   90.00
#
_symmetry.space_group_name_H-M   'P 1'
#
loop_
_entity.id
_entity.type
_entity.pdbx_description
1 polymer ?
#
loop_
_entity_poly.entity_id
_entity_poly.type
_entity_poly.pdbx_seq_one_letter_code
_entity_poly.pdbx_strand_id
1 'polypeptide(L)' 'MASTRSGSEVDRRVACRDVPVPPTSHLSVEQLKGVACVACRGQLFESRVHRGVALVRDGGLLLDYDVYSCPPSGGGAA' A
#
# COMPACT_ATOMS: atom_id res chain seq x y z
N MET A 1 -31.20 25.25 -12.76
CA MET A 1 -30.27 25.06 -13.90
C MET A 1 -28.85 24.93 -13.35
N ALA A 2 -28.11 23.94 -13.85
CA ALA A 2 -26.68 23.67 -13.68
C ALA A 2 -26.15 23.24 -12.28
N SER A 3 -26.28 21.94 -12.02
CA SER A 3 -25.35 21.15 -11.21
C SER A 3 -23.95 21.13 -11.84
N THR A 4 -22.88 21.43 -11.09
CA THR A 4 -21.53 20.88 -11.31
C THR A 4 -20.70 20.98 -10.02
N ARG A 5 -21.01 20.14 -9.01
CA ARG A 5 -19.95 19.64 -8.11
C ARG A 5 -19.33 18.41 -8.78
N SER A 6 -18.54 18.63 -9.82
CA SER A 6 -17.71 17.57 -10.40
C SER A 6 -16.39 17.52 -9.64
N GLY A 7 -16.41 16.83 -8.50
CA GLY A 7 -15.19 16.31 -7.86
C GLY A 7 -14.56 15.25 -8.76
N SER A 8 -13.98 15.68 -9.88
CA SER A 8 -13.45 14.82 -10.95
C SER A 8 -11.97 15.04 -11.22
N GLU A 9 -11.25 15.69 -10.30
CA GLU A 9 -9.80 15.92 -10.37
C GLU A 9 -9.00 15.05 -9.39
N VAL A 10 -9.65 14.07 -8.73
CA VAL A 10 -8.97 13.09 -7.86
C VAL A 10 -8.46 11.93 -8.71
N ASP A 11 -7.71 12.21 -9.77
CA ASP A 11 -7.03 11.17 -10.58
C ASP A 11 -5.61 11.58 -10.98
N ARG A 12 -4.96 12.46 -10.21
CA ARG A 12 -3.50 12.43 -10.15
C ARG A 12 -3.11 11.28 -9.23
N ARG A 13 -3.00 10.08 -9.81
CA ARG A 13 -2.41 8.84 -9.24
C ARG A 13 -1.97 9.00 -7.78
N VAL A 14 -2.87 8.75 -6.82
CA VAL A 14 -2.51 8.73 -5.40
C VAL A 14 -1.34 7.76 -5.28
N ALA A 15 -0.18 8.24 -4.82
CA ALA A 15 0.98 7.37 -4.72
C ALA A 15 0.67 6.30 -3.67
N CYS A 16 1.22 5.09 -3.85
CA CYS A 16 0.97 3.98 -2.93
C CYS A 16 1.39 4.28 -1.47
N ARG A 17 2.22 5.31 -1.27
CA ARG A 17 2.60 5.85 0.04
C ARG A 17 1.55 6.76 0.69
N ASP A 18 0.54 7.20 -0.04
CA ASP A 18 -0.49 8.10 0.46
C ASP A 18 -1.80 7.34 0.69
N VAL A 19 -1.90 6.12 0.14
CA VAL A 19 -3.00 5.19 0.41
C VAL A 19 -2.90 4.72 1.87
N PRO A 20 -4.00 4.81 2.64
CA PRO A 20 -4.05 4.29 4.00
C PRO A 20 -3.78 2.78 3.99
N VAL A 21 -3.01 2.32 4.98
CA VAL A 21 -2.72 0.89 5.12
C VAL A 21 -4.04 0.14 5.39
N PRO A 22 -4.44 -0.80 4.53
CA PRO A 22 -5.65 -1.58 4.76
C PRO A 22 -5.51 -2.45 6.01
N PRO A 23 -6.63 -2.84 6.63
CA PRO A 23 -6.61 -3.73 7.78
C PRO A 23 -5.92 -5.05 7.42
N THR A 24 -5.26 -5.64 8.41
CA THR A 24 -4.43 -6.83 8.23
C THR A 24 -5.19 -8.04 7.72
N SER A 25 -6.49 -8.11 7.97
CA SER A 25 -7.41 -9.12 7.41
C SER A 25 -7.52 -9.08 5.88
N HIS A 26 -7.15 -7.98 5.23
CA HIS A 26 -7.20 -7.80 3.78
C HIS A 26 -5.82 -7.91 3.13
N LEU A 27 -4.77 -8.18 3.90
CA LEU A 27 -3.41 -8.33 3.41
C LEU A 27 -3.14 -9.77 2.99
N SER A 28 -2.58 -9.92 1.79
CA SER A 28 -2.04 -11.20 1.35
C SER A 28 -0.70 -11.49 2.04
N VAL A 29 -0.33 -12.77 2.11
CA VAL A 29 0.96 -13.22 2.66
C VAL A 29 2.15 -12.51 2.00
N GLU A 30 2.08 -12.24 0.70
CA GLU A 30 3.14 -11.52 -0.03
C GLU A 30 3.32 -10.07 0.44
N GLN A 31 2.23 -9.41 0.84
CA GLN A 31 2.26 -8.05 1.38
C GLN A 31 2.83 -8.04 2.80
N LEU A 32 2.47 -9.04 3.61
CA LEU A 32 3.02 -9.24 4.96
C LEU A 32 4.51 -9.59 4.94
N LYS A 33 4.98 -10.29 3.90
CA LYS A 33 6.41 -10.55 3.68
C LYS A 33 7.18 -9.36 3.14
N GLY A 34 6.50 -8.24 2.84
CA GLY A 34 7.11 -7.06 2.23
C GLY A 34 7.57 -7.27 0.78
N VAL A 35 7.09 -8.32 0.11
CA VAL A 35 7.37 -8.64 -1.30
C VAL A 35 6.36 -7.96 -2.22
N ALA A 36 5.17 -7.62 -1.72
CA ALA A 36 4.14 -6.94 -2.48
C ALA A 36 3.69 -5.64 -1.79
N CYS A 37 3.34 -4.66 -2.61
CA CYS A 37 2.87 -3.35 -2.16
C CYS A 37 1.56 -3.51 -1.40
N VAL A 38 1.50 -2.91 -0.22
CA VAL A 38 0.31 -2.91 0.64
C VAL A 38 -0.90 -2.23 -0.01
N ALA A 39 -0.66 -1.29 -0.94
CA ALA A 39 -1.71 -0.52 -1.62
C ALA A 39 -2.15 -1.13 -2.97
N CYS A 40 -1.20 -1.42 -3.88
CA CYS A 40 -1.51 -1.85 -5.25
C CYS A 40 -1.26 -3.34 -5.53
N ARG A 41 -0.73 -4.09 -4.56
CA ARG A 41 -0.30 -5.50 -4.70
C ARG A 41 0.81 -5.74 -5.74
N GLY A 42 1.36 -4.68 -6.33
CA GLY A 42 2.51 -4.78 -7.22
C GLY A 42 3.73 -5.33 -6.50
N GLN A 43 4.55 -6.10 -7.21
CA GLN A 43 5.80 -6.65 -6.68
C GLN A 43 6.74 -5.52 -6.27
N LEU A 44 7.29 -5.64 -5.07
CA LEU A 44 8.28 -4.73 -4.50
C LEU A 44 9.67 -5.32 -4.67
N PHE A 45 10.61 -4.44 -4.97
CA PHE A 45 12.04 -4.74 -5.05
C PHE A 45 12.78 -4.04 -3.90
N GLU A 46 14.11 -3.97 -3.96
CA GLU A 46 14.94 -3.41 -2.89
C GLU A 46 14.58 -1.96 -2.54
N SER A 47 14.11 -1.17 -3.50
CA SER A 47 13.73 0.24 -3.32
C SER A 47 12.32 0.44 -2.71
N ARG A 48 11.87 -0.46 -1.84
CA ARG A 48 10.54 -0.37 -1.21
C ARG A 48 10.51 0.63 -0.06
N VAL A 49 9.35 1.28 0.13
CA VAL A 49 9.17 2.29 1.19
C VAL A 49 8.47 1.65 2.37
N HIS A 50 9.10 1.63 3.54
CA HIS A 50 8.47 1.17 4.79
C HIS A 50 7.28 2.06 5.14
N ARG A 51 6.15 1.44 5.49
CA ARG A 51 4.90 2.14 5.83
C ARG A 51 4.52 2.02 7.28
N GLY A 52 5.03 1.01 7.97
CA GLY A 52 4.66 0.68 9.33
C GLY A 52 4.53 -0.81 9.51
N VAL A 53 3.81 -1.18 10.57
CA VAL A 53 3.67 -2.55 11.02
C VAL A 53 2.20 -2.96 10.97
N ALA A 54 1.94 -4.07 10.31
CA ALA A 54 0.67 -4.78 10.31
C ALA A 54 0.64 -5.78 11.46
N LEU A 55 -0.34 -5.64 12.37
CA LEU A 55 -0.61 -6.61 13.42
C LEU A 55 -1.60 -7.67 12.91
N VAL A 56 -1.12 -8.89 12.70
CA VAL A 56 -1.92 -10.03 12.24
C VAL A 56 -2.22 -10.93 13.42
N ARG A 57 -3.48 -11.38 13.54
CA ARG A 57 -3.85 -12.42 14.49
C ARG A 57 -3.75 -13.78 13.81
N ASP A 58 -2.82 -14.61 14.25
CA ASP A 58 -2.63 -15.97 13.79
C ASP A 58 -2.65 -16.93 14.99
N GLY A 59 -3.57 -17.89 15.01
CA GLY A 59 -3.66 -18.89 16.08
C GLY A 59 -3.86 -18.32 17.50
N GLY A 60 -4.33 -17.09 17.65
CA GLY A 60 -4.47 -16.40 18.94
C GLY A 60 -3.26 -15.55 19.36
N LEU A 61 -2.18 -15.57 18.58
CA LEU A 61 -1.02 -14.71 18.75
C LEU A 61 -1.14 -13.46 17.87
N LEU A 62 -0.66 -12.32 18.37
CA LEU A 62 -0.49 -11.09 17.60
C LEU A 62 0.93 -11.05 17.06
N LEU A 63 1.07 -11.10 15.74
CA LEU A 63 2.33 -11.04 15.03
C LEU A 63 2.48 -9.69 14.35
N ASP A 64 3.63 -9.06 14.50
CA ASP A 64 4.03 -7.86 13.78
C ASP A 64 4.67 -8.22 12.43
N TYR A 65 4.20 -7.56 11.37
CA TYR A 65 4.76 -7.67 10.03
C TYR A 65 5.04 -6.28 9.46
N ASP A 66 6.27 -6.03 9.04
CA ASP A 66 6.61 -4.80 8.34
C ASP A 66 5.92 -4.76 6.97
N VAL A 67 5.13 -3.71 6.74
CA VAL A 67 4.45 -3.48 5.46
C VAL A 67 5.13 -2.37 4.68
N TYR A 68 5.10 -2.53 3.36
CA TYR A 68 5.83 -1.68 2.44
C TYR A 68 4.93 -1.21 1.29
N SER A 69 5.25 -0.03 0.76
CA SER A 69 4.62 0.55 -0.42
C SER A 69 5.63 0.74 -1.55
N CYS A 70 5.12 0.92 -2.76
CA CYS A 70 5.95 1.29 -3.90
C CYS A 70 6.76 2.56 -3.63
N PRO A 71 8.00 2.64 -4.16
CA PRO A 71 8.75 3.89 -4.21
C PRO A 71 7.98 5.01 -4.89
N PRO A 72 8.37 6.29 -4.70
CA PRO A 72 7.87 7.34 -5.58
C PRO A 72 8.15 6.92 -7.03
N SER A 73 7.19 7.08 -7.93
CA SER A 73 7.49 6.99 -9.37
C SER A 73 8.39 8.16 -9.77
N GLY A 74 9.67 8.04 -9.43
CA GLY A 74 10.79 8.74 -10.04
C GLY A 74 11.71 7.67 -10.59
N GLY A 75 11.41 7.20 -11.81
CA GLY A 75 12.30 6.45 -12.69
C GLY A 75 13.14 5.33 -12.05
N GLY A 76 12.58 4.13 -11.96
CA GLY A 76 13.37 2.90 -11.87
C GLY A 76 13.48 2.23 -13.24
N ALA A 77 14.08 2.94 -14.20
CA ALA A 77 14.76 2.30 -15.32
C ALA A 77 16.24 2.24 -14.92
N ALA A 78 16.72 1.03 -14.65
CA ALA A 78 18.13 0.69 -14.65
C ALA A 78 18.22 -0.79 -15.08
#